data_AF-A0A521QXI9-F1
#
_entry.id   AF-A0A521QXI9-F1
#
_cell.length_a   1.000
_cell.length_b   1.000
_cell.length_c   1.000
_cell.angle_alpha   90.00
_cell.angle_beta   90.00
_cell.angle_gamma   90.00
#
_symmetry.space_group_name_H-M   'P 1'
#
loop_
_entity.id
_entity.type
_entity.pdbx_description
1 polymer ?
#
loop_
_entity_poly.entity_id
_entity_poly.type
_entity_poly.pdbx_seq_one_letter_code
_entity_poly.pdbx_strand_id
1 'polypeptide(L)'
;MSGIQNSLPKVLIGVVALTMTSAALAQTQRSSVDAAASSGVPEFRDPKTGQVWTPETVGQDGRPLTGPDDKAFDPSAQSVPAKTAEQRVRGRPVGSVPITAGPTVPIVVMDNASLRVVPGQRWRAVLYLDNNSGNPVEPVIDCRFTNGSNTVMNTRALVQQTGAGVRQGLAIYGPRSDVFVDRVSCSVASP
;
A
#
# COMPACT_ATOMS: atom_id res chain seq x y z
N MET A 1 -60.75 41.55 -39.94
CA MET A 1 -60.56 41.73 -41.39
C MET A 1 -59.09 41.50 -41.70
N SER A 2 -58.81 40.60 -42.66
CA SER A 2 -57.56 40.41 -43.46
C SER A 2 -56.20 40.36 -42.76
N GLY A 3 -55.23 39.51 -43.11
CA GLY A 3 -55.05 38.63 -44.26
C GLY A 3 -53.58 38.17 -44.28
N ILE A 4 -53.35 37.00 -44.88
CA ILE A 4 -52.11 36.23 -45.01
C ILE A 4 -51.04 36.96 -45.84
N GLN A 5 -49.73 36.78 -45.57
CA GLN A 5 -48.73 36.38 -46.59
C GLN A 5 -47.29 36.19 -46.07
N ASN A 6 -46.72 35.04 -46.43
CA ASN A 6 -45.30 34.66 -46.32
C ASN A 6 -44.40 35.53 -47.19
N SER A 7 -43.18 35.84 -46.71
CA SER A 7 -41.96 35.81 -47.55
C SER A 7 -40.68 35.78 -46.68
N LEU A 8 -39.88 34.73 -46.88
CA LEU A 8 -38.41 34.72 -46.70
C LEU A 8 -37.78 35.17 -48.04
N PRO A 9 -36.47 35.49 -48.17
CA PRO A 9 -35.37 35.42 -47.19
C PRO A 9 -34.44 36.67 -47.19
N LYS A 10 -33.45 36.71 -46.29
CA LYS A 10 -32.07 37.13 -46.60
C LYS A 10 -31.13 36.70 -45.48
N VAL A 11 -30.32 35.72 -45.83
CA VAL A 11 -29.24 35.14 -45.02
C VAL A 11 -28.17 36.21 -44.81
N LEU A 12 -27.88 36.54 -43.54
CA LEU A 12 -26.63 37.18 -43.15
C LEU A 12 -25.80 36.15 -42.38
N ILE A 13 -24.68 35.75 -42.96
CA ILE A 13 -23.67 34.89 -42.34
C ILE A 13 -22.90 35.75 -41.34
N GLY A 14 -23.23 35.62 -40.06
CA GLY A 14 -22.43 36.13 -38.94
C GLY A 14 -21.47 35.05 -38.46
N VAL A 15 -20.17 35.23 -38.70
CA VAL A 15 -19.11 34.37 -38.17
C VAL A 15 -18.98 34.64 -36.67
N VAL A 16 -19.44 33.71 -35.84
CA VAL A 16 -19.15 33.68 -34.40
C VAL A 16 -17.82 32.96 -34.22
N ALA A 17 -16.78 33.70 -33.88
CA ALA A 17 -15.50 33.14 -33.46
C ALA A 17 -15.65 32.52 -32.06
N LEU A 18 -15.73 31.19 -32.00
CA LEU A 18 -15.58 30.43 -30.76
C LEU A 18 -14.09 30.34 -30.42
N THR A 19 -13.63 31.17 -29.48
CA THR A 19 -12.30 31.01 -28.88
C THR A 19 -12.33 29.82 -27.91
N MET A 20 -11.89 28.66 -28.37
CA MET A 20 -11.59 27.52 -27.48
C MET A 20 -10.31 27.84 -26.70
N THR A 21 -10.45 28.21 -25.43
CA THR A 21 -9.34 28.18 -24.46
C THR A 21 -9.09 26.73 -24.08
N SER A 22 -8.13 26.10 -24.76
CA SER A 22 -7.61 24.79 -24.37
C SER A 22 -6.89 24.92 -23.03
N ALA A 23 -7.43 24.31 -21.99
CA ALA A 23 -6.71 24.07 -20.75
C ALA A 23 -5.53 23.13 -21.07
N ALA A 24 -4.34 23.70 -21.22
CA ALA A 24 -3.11 22.93 -21.30
C ALA A 24 -2.90 22.26 -19.94
N LEU A 25 -3.25 20.98 -19.85
CA LEU A 25 -2.80 20.10 -18.78
C LEU A 25 -1.27 20.13 -18.83
N ALA A 26 -0.65 20.75 -17.82
CA ALA A 26 0.77 20.61 -17.57
C ALA A 26 1.04 19.14 -17.23
N GLN A 27 1.26 18.32 -18.26
CA GLN A 27 1.85 17.00 -18.11
C GLN A 27 3.28 17.23 -17.63
N THR A 28 3.48 17.15 -16.32
CA THR A 28 4.82 16.92 -15.77
C THR A 28 5.39 15.71 -16.49
N GLN A 29 6.37 15.96 -17.36
CA GLN A 29 7.01 14.95 -18.17
C GLN A 29 7.73 14.01 -17.20
N ARG A 30 7.04 12.94 -16.78
CA ARG A 30 7.68 11.84 -16.06
C ARG A 30 8.62 11.23 -17.08
N SER A 31 9.92 11.31 -16.81
CA SER A 31 10.92 10.58 -17.57
C SER A 31 10.67 9.09 -17.34
N SER A 32 9.89 8.47 -18.23
CA SER A 32 9.70 7.02 -18.28
C SER A 32 10.54 6.51 -19.44
N VAL A 33 11.50 5.64 -19.14
CA VAL A 33 12.22 4.90 -20.15
C VAL A 33 11.44 3.60 -20.36
N ASP A 34 10.74 3.48 -21.47
CA ASP A 34 10.15 2.21 -21.89
C ASP A 34 11.29 1.27 -22.29
N ALA A 35 11.74 0.44 -21.34
CA ALA A 35 12.70 -0.62 -21.62
C ALA A 35 11.92 -1.79 -22.25
N ALA A 36 12.03 -1.95 -23.57
CA ALA A 36 11.63 -3.20 -24.20
C ALA A 36 12.46 -4.34 -23.60
N ALA A 37 11.81 -5.41 -23.14
CA ALA A 37 12.51 -6.58 -22.60
C ALA A 37 13.37 -7.20 -23.73
N SER A 38 14.68 -6.96 -23.67
CA SER A 38 15.64 -7.59 -24.57
C SER A 38 15.64 -9.09 -24.31
N SER A 39 15.53 -9.90 -25.37
CA SER A 39 15.74 -11.35 -25.31
C SER A 39 17.25 -11.63 -25.22
N GLY A 40 17.81 -11.42 -24.03
CA GLY A 40 19.23 -11.59 -23.70
C GLY A 40 19.46 -11.31 -22.21
N VAL A 41 20.65 -11.63 -21.69
CA VAL A 41 21.02 -11.26 -20.31
C VAL A 41 20.88 -9.73 -20.18
N PRO A 42 20.06 -9.20 -19.25
CA PRO A 42 19.79 -7.77 -19.16
C PRO A 42 21.09 -6.99 -18.85
N GLU A 43 21.65 -6.31 -19.84
CA GLU A 43 22.82 -5.46 -19.67
C GLU A 43 22.45 -3.98 -19.75
N PHE A 44 22.97 -3.18 -18.83
CA PHE A 44 22.89 -1.73 -18.89
C PHE A 44 24.26 -1.18 -19.23
N ARG A 45 24.38 -0.47 -20.35
CA ARG A 45 25.60 0.24 -20.73
C ARG A 45 25.46 1.71 -20.36
N ASP A 46 26.32 2.20 -19.47
CA ASP A 46 26.41 3.62 -19.14
C ASP A 46 26.93 4.39 -20.38
N PRO A 47 26.14 5.33 -20.94
CA PRO A 47 26.54 6.09 -22.11
C PRO A 47 27.70 7.07 -21.87
N LYS A 48 28.00 7.42 -20.61
CA LYS A 48 29.07 8.38 -20.27
C LYS A 48 30.41 7.71 -20.02
N THR A 49 30.41 6.58 -19.30
CA THR A 49 31.64 5.86 -18.94
C THR A 49 31.92 4.66 -19.85
N GLY A 50 30.94 4.23 -20.64
CA GLY A 50 31.02 3.01 -21.44
C GLY A 50 30.98 1.72 -20.61
N GLN A 51 30.81 1.83 -19.29
CA GLN A 51 30.74 0.70 -18.37
C GLN A 51 29.48 -0.11 -18.65
N VAL A 52 29.62 -1.44 -18.73
CA VAL A 52 28.50 -2.37 -18.88
C VAL A 52 28.24 -3.00 -17.52
N TRP A 53 27.06 -2.78 -16.98
CA TRP A 53 26.55 -3.49 -15.82
C TRP A 53 25.70 -4.66 -16.29
N THR A 54 26.11 -5.83 -15.88
CA THR A 54 25.35 -7.07 -16.01
C THR A 54 24.77 -7.45 -14.65
N PRO A 55 23.82 -8.39 -14.58
CA PRO A 55 23.31 -8.88 -13.29
C PRO A 55 24.42 -9.44 -12.38
N GLU A 56 25.55 -9.84 -12.96
CA GLU A 56 26.72 -10.36 -12.26
C GLU A 56 27.70 -9.29 -11.76
N THR A 57 27.49 -8.01 -12.10
CA THR A 57 28.45 -6.92 -11.81
C THR A 57 27.80 -5.65 -11.26
N VAL A 58 26.47 -5.56 -11.28
CA VAL A 58 25.71 -4.42 -10.77
C VAL A 58 25.93 -4.23 -9.25
N GLY A 59 26.24 -2.99 -8.83
CA GLY A 59 26.43 -2.63 -7.42
C GLY A 59 27.85 -2.83 -6.85
N GLN A 60 28.82 -3.28 -7.65
CA GLN A 60 30.21 -3.54 -7.22
C GLN A 60 31.27 -2.87 -8.12
N ASP A 61 30.96 -1.70 -8.68
CA ASP A 61 31.86 -0.95 -9.58
C ASP A 61 32.42 -1.77 -10.76
N GLY A 62 31.65 -2.74 -11.27
CA GLY A 62 32.06 -3.61 -12.38
C GLY A 62 32.90 -4.82 -11.96
N ARG A 63 33.09 -5.08 -10.66
CA ARG A 63 33.71 -6.32 -10.18
C ARG A 63 32.68 -7.46 -10.19
N PRO A 64 33.10 -8.69 -10.54
CA PRO A 64 32.22 -9.85 -10.49
C PRO A 64 31.69 -10.12 -9.08
N LEU A 65 30.40 -10.38 -8.96
CA LEU A 65 29.78 -10.92 -7.73
C LEU A 65 30.34 -12.33 -7.52
N THR A 66 31.18 -12.48 -6.50
CA THR A 66 32.04 -13.65 -6.26
C THR A 66 31.30 -14.88 -5.76
N GLY A 67 30.08 -14.72 -5.21
CA GLY A 67 29.22 -15.82 -4.78
C GLY A 67 27.73 -15.55 -4.99
N PRO A 68 26.85 -16.56 -4.82
CA PRO A 68 25.40 -16.39 -4.84
C PRO A 68 24.89 -15.40 -3.78
N ASP A 69 25.58 -15.33 -2.63
CA ASP A 69 25.23 -14.47 -1.51
C ASP A 69 25.44 -12.98 -1.85
N ASP A 70 26.47 -12.66 -2.64
CA ASP A 70 26.73 -11.29 -3.12
C ASP A 70 25.62 -10.80 -4.07
N LYS A 71 24.86 -11.73 -4.69
CA LYS A 71 23.80 -11.43 -5.66
C LYS A 71 22.45 -11.16 -5.00
N ALA A 72 22.28 -11.50 -3.72
CA ALA A 72 21.01 -11.40 -3.02
C ALA A 72 20.98 -10.18 -2.09
N PHE A 73 19.81 -9.56 -1.97
CA PHE A 73 19.58 -8.61 -0.88
C PHE A 73 19.71 -9.35 0.45
N ASP A 74 20.71 -8.99 1.27
CA ASP A 74 20.84 -9.49 2.64
C ASP A 74 20.01 -8.61 3.59
N PRO A 75 18.87 -9.11 4.07
CA PRO A 75 18.02 -8.34 4.97
C PRO A 75 18.66 -8.20 6.36
N SER A 76 19.58 -9.09 6.75
CA SER A 76 20.24 -9.08 8.06
C SER A 76 21.32 -8.01 8.19
N ALA A 77 21.90 -7.58 7.07
CA ALA A 77 22.82 -6.45 7.00
C ALA A 77 22.13 -5.10 7.32
N GLN A 78 20.80 -5.03 7.29
CA GLN A 78 20.07 -3.82 7.65
C GLN A 78 19.98 -3.67 9.18
N SER A 79 20.76 -2.74 9.74
CA SER A 79 20.68 -2.37 11.15
C SER A 79 19.79 -1.15 11.35
N VAL A 80 18.59 -1.35 11.91
CA VAL A 80 17.66 -0.28 12.27
C VAL A 80 17.26 -0.42 13.74
N PRO A 81 17.30 0.67 14.54
CA PRO A 81 16.82 0.63 15.91
C PRO A 81 15.34 0.23 15.97
N ALA A 82 15.00 -0.67 16.90
CA ALA A 82 13.63 -1.06 17.16
C ALA A 82 12.81 0.16 17.59
N LYS A 83 11.64 0.35 16.98
CA LYS A 83 10.71 1.45 17.32
C LYS A 83 9.48 0.92 18.02
N THR A 84 8.87 1.77 18.84
CA THR A 84 7.54 1.53 19.41
C THR A 84 6.58 2.59 18.88
N ALA A 85 5.34 2.21 18.61
CA ALA A 85 4.28 3.17 18.31
C ALA A 85 2.96 2.72 18.93
N GLU A 86 2.13 3.71 19.22
CA GLU A 86 0.71 3.50 19.51
C GLU A 86 -0.10 4.10 18.36
N GLN A 87 -1.16 3.41 17.94
CA GLN A 87 -2.05 3.88 16.90
C GLN A 87 -3.51 3.64 17.26
N ARG A 88 -4.37 4.62 16.96
CA ARG A 88 -5.82 4.41 16.98
C ARG A 88 -6.26 3.87 15.64
N VAL A 89 -6.89 2.71 15.63
CA VAL A 89 -7.27 1.99 14.40
C VAL A 89 -8.77 1.97 14.28
N ARG A 90 -9.27 2.51 13.18
CA ARG A 90 -10.68 2.37 12.80
C ARG A 90 -10.80 1.20 11.85
N GLY A 91 -11.47 0.14 12.28
CA GLY A 91 -11.78 -0.97 11.40
C GLY A 91 -12.93 -0.68 10.46
N ARG A 92 -12.97 -1.45 9.38
CA ARG A 92 -14.10 -1.46 8.44
C ARG A 92 -14.92 -2.73 8.68
N PRO A 93 -16.21 -2.64 8.99
CA PRO A 93 -17.08 -3.82 9.02
C PRO A 93 -17.07 -4.51 7.65
N VAL A 94 -16.83 -5.81 7.65
CA VAL A 94 -16.81 -6.64 6.43
C VAL A 94 -17.77 -7.83 6.50
N GLY A 95 -18.40 -8.06 7.65
CA GLY A 95 -19.37 -9.13 7.82
C GLY A 95 -19.86 -9.22 9.26
N SER A 96 -20.60 -10.30 9.53
CA SER A 96 -21.11 -10.66 10.85
C SER A 96 -20.66 -12.05 11.24
N VAL A 97 -20.51 -12.28 12.54
CA VAL A 97 -20.20 -13.58 13.16
C VAL A 97 -21.28 -13.95 14.17
N PRO A 98 -21.57 -15.26 14.36
CA PRO A 98 -22.48 -15.70 15.40
C PRO A 98 -21.97 -15.35 16.81
N ILE A 99 -22.88 -14.93 17.69
CA ILE A 99 -22.56 -14.67 19.09
C ILE A 99 -22.38 -16.01 19.81
N THR A 100 -21.14 -16.31 20.16
CA THR A 100 -20.71 -17.61 20.71
C THR A 100 -19.79 -17.48 21.91
N ALA A 101 -19.42 -16.25 22.30
CA ALA A 101 -18.55 -16.00 23.44
C ALA A 101 -19.11 -16.65 24.72
N GLY A 102 -18.24 -17.33 25.45
CA GLY A 102 -18.58 -18.09 26.65
C GLY A 102 -17.32 -18.50 27.42
N PRO A 103 -17.42 -19.37 28.44
CA PRO A 103 -16.28 -19.74 29.28
C PRO A 103 -15.08 -20.32 28.51
N THR A 104 -15.33 -20.94 27.35
CA THR A 104 -14.29 -21.58 26.50
C THR A 104 -14.10 -20.89 25.15
N VAL A 105 -14.96 -19.93 24.77
CA VAL A 105 -14.93 -19.24 23.49
C VAL A 105 -14.56 -17.78 23.72
N PRO A 106 -13.45 -17.28 23.15
CA PRO A 106 -13.01 -15.91 23.37
C PRO A 106 -14.03 -14.87 22.89
N ILE A 107 -14.10 -13.76 23.62
CA ILE A 107 -14.90 -12.58 23.25
C ILE A 107 -14.47 -12.04 21.89
N VAL A 108 -13.15 -11.95 21.67
CA VAL A 108 -12.55 -11.47 20.43
C VAL A 108 -11.67 -12.56 19.84
N VAL A 109 -11.87 -12.86 18.57
CA VAL A 109 -11.01 -13.78 17.79
C VAL A 109 -10.37 -12.99 16.66
N MET A 110 -9.12 -13.30 16.37
CA MET A 110 -8.33 -12.63 15.35
C MET A 110 -7.73 -13.66 14.40
N ASP A 111 -7.83 -13.39 13.11
CA ASP A 111 -7.17 -14.19 12.08
C ASP A 111 -5.68 -13.84 11.99
N ASN A 112 -4.91 -14.73 11.36
CA ASN A 112 -3.50 -14.47 11.09
C ASN A 112 -3.33 -13.17 10.28
N ALA A 113 -2.43 -12.31 10.78
CA ALA A 113 -2.10 -11.07 10.13
C ALA A 113 -1.32 -11.32 8.83
N SER A 114 -1.74 -10.65 7.76
CA SER A 114 -1.03 -10.64 6.49
C SER A 114 -0.16 -9.39 6.37
N LEU A 115 1.10 -9.58 6.04
CA LEU A 115 2.02 -8.47 5.80
C LEU A 115 1.78 -7.87 4.40
N ARG A 116 1.67 -6.54 4.32
CA ARG A 116 1.57 -5.78 3.06
C ARG A 116 2.46 -4.55 3.13
N VAL A 117 2.98 -4.13 1.99
CA VAL A 117 3.70 -2.87 1.84
C VAL A 117 2.93 -1.94 0.91
N VAL A 118 2.89 -0.67 1.25
CA VAL A 118 2.49 0.38 0.30
C VAL A 118 3.77 1.10 -0.12
N PRO A 119 4.19 1.01 -1.39
CA PRO A 119 5.43 1.63 -1.87
C PRO A 119 5.48 3.13 -1.55
N GLY A 120 6.62 3.60 -1.05
CA GLY A 120 6.80 5.00 -0.63
C GLY A 120 6.07 5.40 0.65
N GLN A 121 5.34 4.47 1.28
CA GLN A 121 4.65 4.68 2.56
C GLN A 121 5.18 3.72 3.62
N ARG A 122 4.32 2.87 4.18
CA ARG A 122 4.62 2.00 5.32
C ARG A 122 4.24 0.56 5.02
N TRP A 123 4.91 -0.34 5.73
CA TRP A 123 4.40 -1.68 5.96
C TRP A 123 3.12 -1.61 6.77
N ARG A 124 2.23 -2.58 6.57
CA ARG A 124 0.99 -2.73 7.32
C ARG A 124 0.66 -4.20 7.53
N ALA A 125 0.17 -4.51 8.71
CA ALA A 125 -0.53 -5.76 8.98
C ALA A 125 -1.99 -5.58 8.58
N VAL A 126 -2.50 -6.48 7.75
CA VAL A 126 -3.92 -6.55 7.38
C VAL A 126 -4.48 -7.83 7.95
N LEU A 127 -5.51 -7.71 8.78
CA LEU A 127 -6.10 -8.82 9.54
C LEU A 127 -7.60 -8.63 9.72
N TYR A 128 -8.27 -9.71 10.12
CA TYR A 128 -9.67 -9.67 10.53
C TYR A 128 -9.80 -9.87 12.04
N LEU A 129 -10.77 -9.17 12.61
CA LEU A 129 -11.12 -9.22 14.01
C LEU A 129 -12.61 -9.49 14.15
N ASP A 130 -12.96 -10.51 14.91
CA ASP A 130 -14.32 -10.96 15.15
C ASP A 130 -14.70 -10.66 16.59
N ASN A 131 -15.82 -9.95 16.80
CA ASN A 131 -16.45 -9.84 18.11
C ASN A 131 -17.54 -10.93 18.23
N ASN A 132 -17.23 -11.99 18.97
CA ASN A 132 -18.13 -13.12 19.19
C ASN A 132 -19.10 -12.90 20.36
N SER A 133 -19.11 -11.71 20.97
CA SER A 133 -19.96 -11.39 22.11
C SER A 133 -21.21 -10.60 21.73
N GLY A 134 -22.17 -10.55 22.66
CA GLY A 134 -23.39 -9.76 22.54
C GLY A 134 -23.21 -8.27 22.87
N ASN A 135 -22.00 -7.83 23.23
CA ASN A 135 -21.70 -6.46 23.63
C ASN A 135 -20.68 -5.82 22.67
N PRO A 136 -20.69 -4.50 22.49
CA PRO A 136 -19.60 -3.81 21.82
C PRO A 136 -18.28 -3.96 22.60
N VAL A 137 -17.15 -3.99 21.88
CA VAL A 137 -15.80 -4.16 22.45
C VAL A 137 -14.82 -3.12 21.90
N GLU A 138 -13.78 -2.79 22.67
CA GLU A 138 -12.71 -1.85 22.29
C GLU A 138 -11.32 -2.52 22.42
N PRO A 139 -11.00 -3.43 21.50
CA PRO A 139 -9.87 -4.32 21.68
C PRO A 139 -8.53 -3.59 21.47
N VAL A 140 -7.51 -4.08 22.18
CA VAL A 140 -6.13 -3.65 22.00
C VAL A 140 -5.35 -4.79 21.35
N ILE A 141 -4.67 -4.50 20.24
CA ILE A 141 -3.87 -5.47 19.48
C ILE A 141 -2.40 -5.04 19.51
N ASP A 142 -1.52 -5.94 19.89
CA ASP A 142 -0.07 -5.72 19.80
C ASP A 142 0.46 -6.44 18.55
N CYS A 143 1.15 -5.69 17.68
CA CYS A 143 1.78 -6.20 16.48
C CYS A 143 3.30 -5.98 16.51
N ARG A 144 4.05 -7.03 16.25
CA ARG A 144 5.52 -7.00 16.14
C ARG A 144 5.94 -7.25 14.70
N PHE A 145 6.62 -6.28 14.12
CA PHE A 145 7.23 -6.32 12.79
C PHE A 145 8.71 -6.68 12.94
N THR A 146 9.13 -7.72 12.24
CA THR A 146 10.50 -8.24 12.30
C THR A 146 11.18 -8.17 10.95
N ASN A 147 12.50 -8.27 11.01
CA ASN A 147 13.37 -8.60 9.91
C ASN A 147 14.29 -9.73 10.40
N GLY A 148 14.01 -10.96 9.99
CA GLY A 148 14.63 -12.16 10.56
C GLY A 148 14.27 -12.31 12.03
N SER A 149 15.27 -12.42 12.90
CA SER A 149 15.09 -12.46 14.36
C SER A 149 14.99 -11.07 14.99
N ASN A 150 15.29 -10.00 14.24
CA ASN A 150 15.37 -8.65 14.79
C ASN A 150 14.00 -7.98 14.77
N THR A 151 13.63 -7.37 15.91
CA THR A 151 12.43 -6.54 15.96
C THR A 151 12.74 -5.18 15.37
N VAL A 152 12.01 -4.82 14.32
CA VAL A 152 12.12 -3.51 13.68
C VAL A 152 11.14 -2.53 14.33
N MET A 153 9.92 -3.00 14.63
CA MET A 153 8.90 -2.15 15.21
C MET A 153 7.86 -2.94 15.99
N ASN A 154 7.54 -2.50 17.20
CA ASN A 154 6.36 -2.92 17.94
C ASN A 154 5.28 -1.84 17.82
N THR A 155 4.05 -2.26 17.58
CA THR A 155 2.93 -1.34 17.45
C THR A 155 1.75 -1.80 18.27
N ARG A 156 1.29 -0.92 19.16
CA ARG A 156 0.08 -1.10 19.95
C ARG A 156 -1.09 -0.42 19.26
N ALA A 157 -2.07 -1.19 18.83
CA ALA A 157 -3.26 -0.71 18.13
C ALA A 157 -4.45 -0.66 19.09
N LEU A 158 -4.94 0.55 19.35
CA LEU A 158 -6.19 0.80 20.06
C LEU A 158 -7.32 0.77 19.03
N VAL A 159 -8.04 -0.35 18.94
CA VAL A 159 -9.11 -0.52 17.96
C VAL A 159 -10.35 0.20 18.43
N GLN A 160 -10.95 1.01 17.56
CA GLN A 160 -12.22 1.65 17.84
C GLN A 160 -13.33 0.61 18.05
N GLN A 161 -14.40 1.05 18.70
CA GLN A 161 -15.52 0.20 19.08
C GLN A 161 -15.98 -0.74 17.95
N THR A 162 -16.00 -2.03 18.26
CA THR A 162 -16.51 -3.10 17.41
C THR A 162 -17.86 -3.56 17.95
N GLY A 163 -18.92 -3.42 17.15
CA GLY A 163 -20.27 -3.84 17.53
C GLY A 163 -20.37 -5.35 17.81
N ALA A 164 -21.43 -5.75 18.50
CA ALA A 164 -21.72 -7.14 18.80
C ALA A 164 -21.87 -7.97 17.52
N GLY A 165 -21.26 -9.16 17.47
CA GLY A 165 -21.34 -10.05 16.30
C GLY A 165 -20.73 -9.48 15.01
N VAL A 166 -19.88 -8.44 15.07
CA VAL A 166 -19.29 -7.81 13.89
C VAL A 166 -17.92 -8.40 13.58
N ARG A 167 -17.68 -8.67 12.29
CA ARG A 167 -16.35 -8.91 11.74
C ARG A 167 -15.80 -7.64 11.11
N GLN A 168 -14.62 -7.21 11.56
CA GLN A 168 -13.93 -6.03 11.04
C GLN A 168 -12.65 -6.40 10.31
N GLY A 169 -12.38 -5.74 9.19
CA GLY A 169 -11.06 -5.67 8.57
C GLY A 169 -10.26 -4.53 9.18
N LEU A 170 -9.03 -4.82 9.62
CA LEU A 170 -8.11 -3.86 10.22
C LEU A 170 -6.85 -3.71 9.36
N ALA A 171 -6.30 -2.50 9.36
CA ALA A 171 -5.00 -2.18 8.79
C ALA A 171 -4.16 -1.46 9.86
N ILE A 172 -3.14 -2.13 10.35
CA ILE A 172 -2.24 -1.68 11.43
C ILE A 172 -0.92 -1.29 10.79
N TYR A 173 -0.56 -0.02 10.82
CA TYR A 173 0.68 0.46 10.20
C TYR A 173 1.91 0.07 11.03
N GLY A 174 2.95 -0.38 10.34
CA GLY A 174 4.28 -0.67 10.88
C GLY A 174 5.30 0.38 10.43
N PRO A 175 6.56 -0.01 10.22
CA PRO A 175 7.64 0.92 9.86
C PRO A 175 7.46 1.46 8.44
N ARG A 176 8.25 2.49 8.11
CA ARG A 176 8.35 3.01 6.74
C ARG A 176 8.91 1.91 5.82
N SER A 177 8.55 2.00 4.54
CA SER A 177 8.90 1.02 3.50
C SER A 177 10.38 1.00 3.10
N ASP A 178 11.18 1.95 3.59
CA ASP A 178 12.65 1.97 3.51
C ASP A 178 13.32 1.00 4.50
N VAL A 179 12.58 0.55 5.51
CA VAL A 179 13.00 -0.53 6.41
C VAL A 179 12.37 -1.84 5.94
N PHE A 180 13.19 -2.85 5.69
CA PHE A 180 12.71 -4.16 5.27
C PHE A 180 12.03 -4.87 6.45
N VAL A 181 10.95 -5.57 6.14
CA VAL A 181 10.18 -6.38 7.10
C VAL A 181 9.87 -7.70 6.41
N ASP A 182 10.21 -8.81 7.06
CA ASP A 182 9.96 -10.15 6.54
C ASP A 182 8.67 -10.76 7.11
N ARG A 183 8.33 -10.39 8.35
CA ARG A 183 7.23 -10.98 9.09
C ARG A 183 6.56 -9.97 10.01
N VAL A 184 5.26 -10.19 10.21
CA VAL A 184 4.49 -9.55 11.27
C VAL A 184 3.75 -10.60 12.08
N SER A 185 3.76 -10.45 13.41
CA SER A 185 2.97 -11.26 14.34
C SER A 185 2.10 -10.34 15.18
N CYS A 186 0.79 -10.59 15.22
CA CYS A 186 -0.16 -9.81 16.01
C CYS A 186 -0.88 -10.69 17.03
N SER A 187 -1.17 -10.14 18.20
CA SER A 187 -1.95 -10.80 19.27
C SER A 187 -2.93 -9.82 19.91
N VAL A 188 -4.09 -10.32 20.33
CA VAL A 188 -5.04 -9.55 21.14
C VAL A 188 -4.43 -9.39 22.54
N ALA A 189 -4.15 -8.16 22.94
CA ALA A 189 -3.63 -7.82 24.26
C ALA A 189 -4.77 -7.56 25.27
N SER A 190 -5.87 -6.99 24.80
CA SER A 190 -7.13 -6.84 25.54
C SER A 190 -8.29 -7.06 24.58
N PRO A 191 -9.28 -7.91 24.92
CA PRO A 191 -10.52 -8.02 24.16
C PRO A 191 -11.39 -6.77 24.31
#